data_AF-A0A3B8HVK8-F1
#
_entry.id   AF-A0A3B8HVK8-F1
#
_cell.length_a   1.000
_cell.length_b   1.000
_cell.length_c   1.000
_cell.angle_alpha   90.00
_cell.angle_beta   90.00
_cell.angle_gamma   90.00
#
_symmetry.space_group_name_H-M   'P 1'
#
loop_
_entity.id
_entity.type
_entity.pdbx_description
1 polymer ?
#
loop_
_entity_poly.entity_id
_entity_poly.type
_entity_poly.pdbx_seq_one_letter_code
_entity_poly.pdbx_strand_id
1 'polypeptide(L)'
;AIDEYQGPILVTHANARSICDHPRNLSDSQLKSLAESGGVIGLNQVSDFVKKDKKPDLDDFLNHVDYVASLIGVQHIALGSDFDGADHVVLPGIDAYARLENCFLQRGFSRQEMEMIFNNNVERVLRQILK
;
A
#
# COMPACT_ATOMS: atom_id res chain seq x y z
N ALA A 1 -9.93 16.61 -6.21
CA ALA A 1 -10.50 15.27 -5.98
C ALA A 1 -10.98 15.16 -4.54
N ILE A 2 -10.08 15.24 -3.55
CA ILE A 2 -10.44 15.31 -2.12
C ILE A 2 -11.41 16.45 -1.80
N ASP A 3 -11.23 17.62 -2.43
CA ASP A 3 -12.10 18.77 -2.17
C ASP A 3 -13.51 18.63 -2.78
N GLU A 4 -13.69 17.72 -3.74
CA GLU A 4 -14.91 17.62 -4.56
C GLU A 4 -15.73 16.36 -4.24
N TYR A 5 -15.06 15.28 -3.82
CA TYR A 5 -15.68 13.99 -3.55
C TYR A 5 -15.73 13.70 -2.05
N GLN A 6 -16.93 13.50 -1.52
CA GLN A 6 -17.18 13.31 -0.08
C GLN A 6 -17.13 11.84 0.36
N GLY A 7 -16.77 10.92 -0.53
CA GLY A 7 -16.65 9.48 -0.24
C GLY A 7 -15.20 9.01 -0.10
N PRO A 8 -14.99 7.71 0.13
CA PRO A 8 -13.66 7.14 0.31
C PRO A 8 -12.87 7.15 -1.00
N ILE A 9 -11.63 7.61 -0.95
CA ILE A 9 -10.75 7.67 -2.12
C ILE A 9 -9.84 6.44 -2.16
N LEU A 10 -9.68 5.89 -3.36
CA LEU A 10 -8.75 4.80 -3.62
C LEU A 10 -7.53 5.32 -4.39
N VAL A 11 -6.34 5.15 -3.82
CA VAL A 11 -5.09 5.25 -4.57
C VAL A 11 -4.60 3.83 -4.81
N THR A 12 -4.74 3.35 -6.03
CA THR A 12 -4.62 1.91 -6.33
C THR A 12 -3.20 1.36 -6.23
N HIS A 13 -2.17 2.18 -6.50
CA HIS A 13 -0.77 1.77 -6.46
C HIS A 13 0.16 2.99 -6.22
N ALA A 14 0.53 3.23 -4.96
CA ALA A 14 1.53 4.24 -4.58
C ALA A 14 2.20 3.88 -3.24
N ASN A 15 3.30 4.55 -2.90
CA ASN A 15 4.00 4.34 -1.63
C ASN A 15 4.17 5.63 -0.80
N ALA A 16 4.87 5.55 0.33
CA ALA A 16 5.20 6.69 1.18
C ALA A 16 6.44 7.45 0.71
N ARG A 17 6.30 8.75 0.47
CA ARG A 17 7.38 9.61 -0.01
C ARG A 17 8.48 9.84 1.02
N SER A 18 8.13 9.73 2.30
CA SER A 18 9.07 9.83 3.42
C SER A 18 10.05 8.65 3.51
N ILE A 19 9.72 7.49 2.90
CA ILE A 19 10.61 6.32 2.80
C ILE A 19 11.41 6.37 1.48
N CYS A 20 10.74 6.68 0.37
CA CYS A 20 11.39 6.86 -0.93
C CYS A 20 10.86 8.14 -1.59
N ASP A 21 11.71 9.17 -1.66
CA ASP A 21 11.36 10.46 -2.26
C ASP A 21 11.25 10.37 -3.79
N HIS A 22 10.10 9.88 -4.23
CA HIS A 22 9.73 9.72 -5.63
C HIS A 22 8.40 10.47 -5.88
N PRO A 23 8.22 11.21 -6.98
CA PRO A 23 7.00 11.98 -7.25
C PRO A 23 5.73 11.13 -7.39
N ARG A 24 5.89 9.81 -7.60
CA ARG A 24 4.77 8.85 -7.63
C ARG A 24 4.30 8.42 -6.24
N ASN A 25 5.08 8.71 -5.20
CA ASN A 25 4.75 8.42 -3.81
C ASN A 25 4.03 9.59 -3.16
N LEU A 26 3.17 9.28 -2.21
CA LEU A 26 2.38 10.28 -1.49
C LEU A 26 3.16 10.86 -0.32
N SER A 27 3.08 12.17 -0.16
CA SER A 27 3.50 12.84 1.08
C SER A 27 2.63 12.42 2.27
N ASP A 28 3.14 12.60 3.48
CA ASP A 28 2.40 12.28 4.71
C ASP A 28 1.07 13.01 4.80
N SER A 29 1.00 14.27 4.34
CA SER A 29 -0.25 15.03 4.31
C SER A 29 -1.27 14.39 3.36
N GLN A 30 -0.84 13.95 2.17
CA GLN A 30 -1.72 13.24 1.23
C GLN A 30 -2.18 11.89 1.78
N LEU A 31 -1.31 11.14 2.45
CA LEU A 31 -1.68 9.88 3.12
C LEU A 31 -2.73 10.12 4.21
N LYS A 32 -2.54 11.15 5.04
CA LYS A 32 -3.50 11.53 6.09
C LYS A 32 -4.84 11.95 5.50
N SER A 33 -4.86 12.78 4.47
CA SER A 33 -6.12 13.18 3.84
C SER A 33 -6.84 12.01 3.15
N LEU A 34 -6.09 11.05 2.59
CA LEU A 34 -6.68 9.79 2.11
C LEU A 34 -7.34 9.00 3.25
N ALA A 35 -6.67 8.90 4.41
CA ALA A 35 -7.21 8.21 5.57
C ALA A 35 -8.45 8.91 6.15
N GLU A 36 -8.43 10.24 6.24
CA GLU A 36 -9.56 11.08 6.66
C GLU A 36 -10.79 10.89 5.77
N SER A 37 -10.60 10.63 4.47
CA SER A 37 -11.72 10.29 3.55
C SER A 37 -12.32 8.89 3.82
N GLY A 38 -11.71 8.07 4.67
CA GLY A 38 -12.05 6.65 4.81
C GLY A 38 -11.46 5.76 3.71
N GLY A 39 -10.55 6.32 2.91
CA GLY A 39 -9.95 5.73 1.72
C GLY A 39 -8.94 4.62 1.99
N VAL A 40 -8.34 4.09 0.92
CA VAL A 40 -7.30 3.05 0.96
C VAL A 40 -6.19 3.35 -0.05
N ILE A 41 -4.96 3.06 0.33
CA ILE A 41 -3.79 3.04 -0.56
C ILE A 41 -3.34 1.61 -0.81
N GLY A 42 -3.23 1.22 -2.09
CA GLY A 42 -2.53 0.00 -2.49
C GLY A 42 -1.03 0.27 -2.54
N LEU A 43 -0.26 -0.40 -1.68
CA LEU A 43 1.19 -0.25 -1.65
C LEU A 43 1.83 -0.94 -2.86
N ASN A 44 2.66 -0.17 -3.56
CA ASN A 44 3.25 -0.49 -4.86
C ASN A 44 4.60 -1.22 -4.71
N GLN A 45 4.83 -2.19 -5.60
CA GLN A 45 6.01 -3.04 -5.63
C GLN A 45 7.01 -2.65 -6.72
N VAL A 46 6.74 -1.61 -7.51
CA VAL A 46 7.68 -1.04 -8.49
C VAL A 46 8.94 -0.57 -7.80
N SER A 47 10.08 -1.06 -8.27
CA SER A 47 11.38 -0.91 -7.60
C SER A 47 11.70 0.57 -7.33
N ASP A 48 11.55 1.43 -8.33
CA ASP A 48 11.86 2.86 -8.23
C ASP A 48 11.00 3.60 -7.19
N PHE A 49 9.83 3.07 -6.85
CA PHE A 49 8.90 3.65 -5.89
C PHE A 49 9.12 3.11 -4.47
N VAL A 50 9.83 1.99 -4.34
CA VAL A 50 10.20 1.36 -3.07
C VAL A 50 11.51 1.94 -2.54
N LYS A 51 12.52 2.13 -3.41
CA LYS A 51 13.83 2.68 -3.02
C LYS A 51 14.56 3.21 -4.23
N LYS A 52 15.34 4.28 -4.05
CA LYS A 52 16.22 4.84 -5.11
C LYS A 52 17.43 3.94 -5.46
N ASP A 53 17.69 2.90 -4.66
CA ASP A 53 18.79 1.97 -4.88
C ASP A 53 18.46 0.99 -6.02
N LYS A 54 19.48 0.39 -6.65
CA LYS A 54 19.33 -0.32 -7.91
C LYS A 54 18.54 -1.63 -7.82
N LYS A 55 18.29 -2.17 -6.62
CA LYS A 55 17.58 -3.46 -6.41
C LYS A 55 16.93 -3.52 -5.02
N PRO A 56 15.79 -2.86 -4.79
CA PRO A 56 15.03 -3.05 -3.57
C PRO A 56 14.59 -4.51 -3.43
N ASP A 57 14.48 -4.96 -2.19
CA ASP A 57 13.97 -6.29 -1.86
C ASP A 57 12.63 -6.22 -1.10
N LEU A 58 12.14 -7.38 -0.68
CA LEU A 58 10.87 -7.49 0.02
C LEU A 58 10.90 -6.73 1.37
N ASP A 59 12.04 -6.66 2.04
CA ASP A 59 12.14 -5.93 3.30
C ASP A 59 12.05 -4.43 3.09
N ASP A 60 12.61 -3.91 1.99
CA ASP A 60 12.44 -2.51 1.58
C ASP A 60 10.96 -2.19 1.27
N PHE A 61 10.23 -3.09 0.62
CA PHE A 61 8.78 -2.93 0.41
C PHE A 61 8.01 -2.93 1.75
N LEU A 62 8.33 -3.85 2.66
CA LEU A 62 7.69 -3.95 3.97
C LEU A 62 7.96 -2.71 4.84
N ASN A 63 9.08 -2.00 4.65
CA ASN A 63 9.31 -0.73 5.33
C ASN A 63 8.25 0.32 4.96
N HIS A 64 7.72 0.31 3.73
CA HIS A 64 6.57 1.14 3.38
C HIS A 64 5.29 0.67 4.07
N VAL A 65 5.06 -0.64 4.17
CA VAL A 65 3.91 -1.21 4.88
C VAL A 65 3.90 -0.76 6.33
N ASP A 66 5.01 -0.96 7.05
CA ASP A 66 5.16 -0.59 8.46
C ASP A 66 4.96 0.92 8.66
N TYR A 67 5.62 1.72 7.82
CA TYR A 67 5.55 3.17 7.91
C TYR A 67 4.12 3.67 7.70
N VAL A 68 3.45 3.25 6.63
CA VAL A 68 2.08 3.68 6.34
C VAL A 68 1.11 3.15 7.40
N ALA A 69 1.30 1.93 7.89
CA ALA A 69 0.47 1.37 8.97
C ALA A 69 0.60 2.19 10.25
N SER A 70 1.82 2.61 10.60
CA SER A 70 2.07 3.47 11.75
C SER A 70 1.49 4.89 11.59
N LEU A 71 1.45 5.41 10.36
CA LEU A 71 1.05 6.79 10.08
C LEU A 71 -0.46 6.96 10.00
N ILE A 72 -1.15 6.06 9.30
CA ILE A 72 -2.58 6.18 9.01
C ILE A 72 -3.42 4.99 9.46
N GLY A 73 -2.81 3.90 9.92
CA GLY A 73 -3.51 2.70 10.37
C GLY A 73 -3.72 1.65 9.26
N VAL A 74 -3.66 0.39 9.68
CA VAL A 74 -3.78 -0.80 8.80
C VAL A 74 -5.08 -0.85 8.00
N GLN A 75 -6.15 -0.25 8.49
CA GLN A 75 -7.46 -0.22 7.82
C GLN A 75 -7.47 0.61 6.51
N HIS A 76 -6.41 1.37 6.25
CA HIS A 76 -6.27 2.18 5.04
C HIS A 76 -5.24 1.62 4.04
N ILE A 77 -4.76 0.39 4.26
CA ILE A 77 -3.71 -0.22 3.44
C ILE A 77 -4.27 -1.39 2.62
N ALA A 78 -3.79 -1.51 1.40
CA ALA A 78 -3.98 -2.66 0.53
C ALA A 78 -2.68 -3.01 -0.21
N LEU A 79 -2.69 -4.08 -0.99
CA LEU A 79 -1.62 -4.40 -1.94
C LEU A 79 -1.99 -3.90 -3.33
N GLY A 80 -1.07 -3.20 -4.00
CA GLY A 80 -1.23 -2.73 -5.37
C GLY A 80 0.02 -3.00 -6.19
N SER A 81 0.22 -4.26 -6.63
CA SER A 81 1.50 -4.72 -7.20
C SER A 81 2.00 -3.93 -8.40
N ASP A 82 1.09 -3.46 -9.24
CA ASP A 82 1.43 -2.94 -10.57
C ASP A 82 2.07 -4.02 -11.47
N PHE A 83 1.70 -5.30 -11.27
CA PHE A 83 2.14 -6.40 -12.13
C PHE A 83 1.75 -6.12 -13.58
N ASP A 84 2.66 -6.44 -14.50
CA ASP A 84 2.57 -6.14 -15.93
C ASP A 84 2.49 -4.63 -16.29
N GLY A 85 2.62 -3.74 -15.29
CA GLY A 85 2.62 -2.28 -15.44
C GLY A 85 4.01 -1.64 -15.39
N ALA A 86 5.05 -2.40 -15.03
CA ALA A 86 6.42 -1.91 -14.91
C ALA A 86 7.47 -2.98 -15.24
N ASP A 87 8.66 -2.55 -15.66
CA ASP A 87 9.76 -3.43 -16.04
C ASP A 87 10.41 -4.13 -14.82
N HIS A 88 10.39 -3.48 -13.65
CA HIS A 88 11.11 -3.94 -12.46
C HIS A 88 10.26 -3.84 -11.20
N VAL A 89 9.88 -5.00 -10.66
CA VAL A 89 9.10 -5.15 -9.42
C VAL A 89 9.87 -5.96 -8.38
N VAL A 90 9.67 -5.62 -7.11
CA VAL A 90 10.31 -6.28 -5.95
C VAL A 90 9.93 -7.77 -5.88
N LEU A 91 8.66 -8.07 -6.11
CA LEU A 91 8.17 -9.45 -6.18
C LEU A 91 8.00 -9.81 -7.66
N PRO A 92 8.57 -10.95 -8.12
CA PRO A 92 8.60 -11.27 -9.55
C PRO A 92 7.24 -11.69 -10.14
N GLY A 93 6.21 -11.85 -9.32
CA GLY A 93 4.87 -12.25 -9.76
C GLY A 93 3.98 -12.72 -8.61
N ILE A 94 2.75 -13.10 -8.95
CA ILE A 94 1.70 -13.44 -7.98
C ILE A 94 2.07 -14.62 -7.08
N ASP A 95 2.83 -15.61 -7.60
CA ASP A 95 3.27 -16.77 -6.81
C ASP A 95 4.15 -16.38 -5.62
N ALA A 96 4.83 -15.24 -5.71
CA ALA A 96 5.68 -14.74 -4.63
C ALA A 96 4.86 -14.23 -3.43
N TYR A 97 3.54 -14.00 -3.58
CA TYR A 97 2.67 -13.58 -2.49
C TYR A 97 2.52 -14.65 -1.41
N ALA A 98 2.77 -15.92 -1.73
CA ALA A 98 2.82 -17.00 -0.73
C ALA A 98 3.86 -16.76 0.38
N ARG A 99 4.84 -15.87 0.15
CA ARG A 99 5.86 -15.49 1.13
C ARG A 99 5.40 -14.37 2.08
N LEU A 100 4.37 -13.61 1.69
CA LEU A 100 3.96 -12.41 2.43
C LEU A 100 3.42 -12.73 3.82
N GLU A 101 2.67 -13.82 4.00
CA GLU A 101 2.12 -14.17 5.31
C GLU A 101 3.23 -14.28 6.37
N ASN A 102 4.28 -15.05 6.09
CA ASN A 102 5.40 -15.21 7.02
C ASN A 102 6.14 -13.89 7.26
N CYS A 103 6.34 -13.07 6.22
CA CYS A 103 7.01 -11.79 6.38
C CYS A 103 6.19 -10.79 7.21
N PHE A 104 4.88 -10.69 7.00
CA PHE A 104 4.00 -9.84 7.79
C PHE A 104 3.91 -10.31 9.24
N LEU A 105 3.85 -11.63 9.49
CA LEU A 105 3.92 -12.19 10.84
C LEU A 105 5.23 -11.83 11.54
N GLN A 106 6.37 -11.89 10.83
CA GLN A 106 7.68 -11.50 11.37
C GLN A 106 7.76 -9.99 11.68
N ARG A 107 7.02 -9.15 10.95
CA ARG A 107 6.87 -7.71 11.24
C ARG A 107 5.87 -7.42 12.36
N GLY A 108 5.17 -8.44 12.87
CA GLY A 108 4.25 -8.32 14.01
C GLY A 108 2.79 -8.07 13.65
N PHE A 109 2.43 -8.11 12.36
CA PHE A 109 1.03 -8.03 11.96
C PHE A 109 0.27 -9.29 12.39
N SER A 110 -0.89 -9.09 12.99
CA SER A 110 -1.82 -10.18 13.30
C SER A 110 -2.47 -10.72 12.03
N ARG A 111 -3.03 -11.95 12.12
CA ARG A 111 -3.81 -12.54 11.02
C ARG A 111 -4.99 -11.67 10.60
N GLN A 112 -5.64 -11.02 11.57
CA GLN A 112 -6.75 -10.11 11.31
C GLN A 112 -6.30 -8.88 10.50
N GLU A 113 -5.15 -8.30 10.82
CA GLU A 113 -4.61 -7.16 10.07
C GLU A 113 -4.18 -7.59 8.66
N MET A 114 -3.61 -8.79 8.50
CA MET A 114 -3.30 -9.34 7.18
C MET A 114 -4.57 -9.53 6.33
N GLU A 115 -5.66 -10.06 6.90
CA GLU A 115 -6.95 -10.18 6.21
C GLU A 115 -7.50 -8.82 5.78
N MET A 116 -7.30 -7.79 6.60
CA MET A 116 -7.65 -6.41 6.25
C MET A 116 -6.84 -5.91 5.06
N ILE A 117 -5.52 -6.06 5.11
CA ILE A 117 -4.58 -5.56 4.08
C ILE A 117 -4.74 -6.32 2.76
N PHE A 118 -4.92 -7.65 2.82
CA PHE A 118 -5.00 -8.48 1.62
C PHE A 118 -6.38 -8.45 0.95
N ASN A 119 -7.43 -8.05 1.67
CA ASN A 119 -8.78 -8.09 1.13
C ASN A 119 -9.72 -7.03 1.73
N ASN A 120 -10.04 -7.12 3.03
CA ASN A 120 -11.26 -6.52 3.57
C ASN A 120 -11.29 -4.98 3.48
N ASN A 121 -10.12 -4.33 3.44
CA ASN A 121 -10.04 -2.87 3.28
C ASN A 121 -10.53 -2.42 1.90
N VAL A 122 -10.11 -3.09 0.83
CA VAL A 122 -10.56 -2.78 -0.53
C VAL A 122 -12.04 -3.10 -0.67
N GLU A 123 -12.47 -4.27 -0.17
CA GLU A 123 -13.88 -4.66 -0.18
C GLU A 123 -14.77 -3.62 0.51
N ARG A 124 -14.37 -3.15 1.71
CA ARG A 124 -15.07 -2.09 2.46
C ARG A 124 -15.24 -0.83 1.62
N VAL A 125 -14.17 -0.35 0.96
CA VAL A 125 -14.21 0.86 0.14
C VAL A 125 -15.10 0.67 -1.09
N LEU A 126 -14.96 -0.45 -1.81
CA LEU A 126 -15.80 -0.73 -2.98
C LEU A 126 -17.28 -0.80 -2.63
N ARG A 127 -17.64 -1.45 -1.52
CA ARG A 127 -19.03 -1.50 -1.02
C ARG A 127 -19.58 -0.14 -0.62
N GLN A 128 -18.73 0.77 -0.13
CA GLN A 128 -19.14 2.13 0.22
C GLN A 128 -19.38 2.99 -1.03
N ILE A 129 -18.60 2.79 -2.08
CA ILE A 129 -18.69 3.54 -3.35
C ILE A 129 -19.85 3.04 -4.22
N LEU A 130 -20.00 1.72 -4.37
CA LEU A 130 -20.93 1.08 -5.32
C LEU A 130 -22.34 0.86 -4.76
N LYS A 131 -22.71 1.55 -3.67
CA LYS A 131 -24.03 1.41 -3.04
C LYS A 131 -25.19 1.54 -4.03
#